data_AF-A0A443ILY4-F1
#
_entry.id   AF-A0A443ILY4-F1
#
_cell.length_a   1.000
_cell.length_b   1.000
_cell.length_c   1.000
_cell.angle_alpha   90.00
_cell.angle_beta   90.00
_cell.angle_gamma   90.00
#
_symmetry.space_group_name_H-M   'P 1'
#
loop_
_entity.id
_entity.type
_entity.pdbx_description
1 polymer ?
#
loop_
_entity_poly.entity_id
_entity_poly.type
_entity_poly.pdbx_seq_one_letter_code
_entity_poly.pdbx_strand_id
1 'polypeptide(L)'
;MQRLPPRPKVRGRARSDDCKVLSGIIYVKRYGPRWHDEPAVYGPYKTLYDRFSCWSRMGIFARIFHELVPPGSQGGTLMIDSTFMKAHRAAASGPPRMPGPPSVHSASGSMPTTRAAM
;
A
#
# COMPACT_ATOMS: atom_id res chain seq x y z
N MET A 1 -5.81 16.67 -55.06
CA MET A 1 -5.04 16.05 -53.97
C MET A 1 -5.42 16.71 -52.64
N GLN A 2 -6.30 16.10 -51.85
CA GLN A 2 -6.78 16.69 -50.60
C GLN A 2 -5.78 16.41 -49.48
N ARG A 3 -5.17 17.48 -48.95
CA ARG A 3 -4.17 17.43 -47.87
C ARG A 3 -4.93 17.24 -46.54
N LEU A 4 -4.65 16.15 -45.83
CA LEU A 4 -5.21 15.92 -44.48
C LEU A 4 -4.78 17.06 -43.53
N PRO A 5 -5.67 17.53 -42.65
CA PRO A 5 -5.36 18.58 -41.69
C PRO A 5 -4.26 18.09 -40.73
N PRO A 6 -3.35 18.99 -40.29
CA PRO A 6 -2.30 18.62 -39.35
C PRO A 6 -2.91 18.06 -38.07
N ARG A 7 -2.39 16.92 -37.61
CA ARG A 7 -2.84 16.27 -36.37
C ARG A 7 -2.80 17.30 -35.22
N PRO A 8 -3.84 17.36 -34.37
CA PRO A 8 -3.86 18.30 -33.26
C PRO A 8 -2.66 18.04 -32.36
N LYS A 9 -1.90 19.10 -32.09
CA LYS A 9 -0.75 19.11 -31.19
C LYS A 9 -1.27 18.72 -29.80
N VAL A 10 -0.91 17.54 -29.31
CA VAL A 10 -1.27 17.12 -27.94
C VAL A 10 -0.65 18.14 -26.98
N ARG A 11 -1.48 19.03 -26.42
CA ARG A 11 -1.03 20.03 -25.45
C ARG A 11 -0.88 19.33 -24.10
N GLY A 12 0.36 19.13 -23.66
CA GLY A 12 0.71 18.51 -22.39
C GLY A 12 2.14 17.98 -22.39
N ARG A 13 2.66 17.60 -21.21
CA ARG A 13 3.94 16.88 -21.10
C ARG A 13 3.83 15.58 -21.90
N ALA A 14 4.82 15.30 -22.75
CA ALA A 14 4.89 14.04 -23.48
C ALA A 14 4.73 12.88 -22.48
N ARG A 15 3.88 11.90 -22.83
CA ARG A 15 3.72 10.70 -22.01
C ARG A 15 5.10 10.08 -21.79
N SER A 16 5.42 9.77 -20.53
CA SER A 16 6.58 8.95 -20.22
C SER A 16 6.48 7.65 -21.01
N ASP A 17 7.60 7.21 -21.55
CA ASP A 17 7.70 5.93 -22.26
C ASP A 17 7.23 4.78 -21.35
N ASP A 18 6.20 4.06 -21.79
CA ASP A 18 5.55 3.02 -20.99
C ASP A 18 6.50 1.83 -20.75
N CYS A 19 7.44 1.54 -21.67
CA CYS A 19 8.48 0.52 -21.48
C CYS A 19 9.46 0.90 -20.36
N LYS A 20 9.79 2.19 -20.29
CA LYS A 20 10.67 2.75 -19.28
C LYS A 20 10.02 2.74 -17.89
N VAL A 21 8.74 3.10 -17.82
CA VAL A 21 7.92 3.02 -16.61
C VAL A 21 7.78 1.58 -16.13
N LEU A 22 7.49 0.64 -17.04
CA LEU A 22 7.38 -0.78 -16.73
C LEU A 22 8.70 -1.33 -16.17
N SER A 23 9.83 -0.94 -16.76
CA SER A 23 11.16 -1.32 -16.27
C SER A 23 11.42 -0.85 -14.83
N GLY A 24 11.03 0.39 -14.51
CA GLY A 24 11.12 0.92 -13.14
C GLY A 24 10.21 0.18 -12.15
N ILE A 25 8.97 -0.12 -12.55
CA ILE A 25 8.05 -0.93 -11.74
C ILE A 25 8.63 -2.32 -11.47
N ILE A 26 9.18 -2.98 -12.48
CA ILE A 26 9.82 -4.30 -12.34
C ILE A 26 11.03 -4.21 -11.40
N TYR A 27 11.83 -3.15 -11.49
CA TYR A 27 12.96 -2.92 -10.59
C TYR A 27 12.49 -2.84 -9.13
N VAL A 28 11.48 -2.01 -8.83
CA VAL A 28 10.92 -1.87 -7.48
C VAL A 28 10.38 -3.21 -6.96
N LYS A 29 9.68 -3.97 -7.82
CA LYS A 29 9.10 -5.26 -7.41
C LYS A 29 10.14 -6.36 -7.24
N ARG A 30 11.23 -6.34 -8.02
CA ARG A 30 12.30 -7.34 -7.95
C ARG A 30 13.22 -7.13 -6.75
N TYR A 31 13.60 -5.89 -6.47
CA TYR A 31 14.62 -5.59 -5.46
C TYR A 31 14.03 -5.06 -4.14
N GLY A 32 12.73 -4.73 -4.12
CA GLY A 32 12.05 -4.19 -2.94
C GLY A 32 12.51 -2.82 -2.42
N PRO A 33 13.17 -1.92 -3.18
CA PRO A 33 13.44 -0.58 -2.67
C PRO A 33 12.11 0.14 -2.42
N ARG A 34 12.14 1.17 -1.57
CA ARG A 34 11.00 2.10 -1.51
C ARG A 34 10.86 2.75 -2.88
N TRP A 35 9.64 3.08 -3.27
CA TRP A 35 9.38 3.79 -4.53
C TRP A 35 10.26 5.05 -4.68
N HIS A 36 10.54 5.75 -3.58
CA HIS A 36 11.38 6.94 -3.56
C HIS A 36 12.88 6.67 -3.81
N ASP A 37 13.36 5.47 -3.50
CA ASP A 37 14.78 5.09 -3.62
C ASP A 37 15.09 4.49 -5.00
N GLU A 38 14.12 4.56 -5.91
CA GLU A 38 14.20 4.00 -7.25
C GLU A 38 15.12 4.85 -8.16
N PRO A 39 15.92 4.21 -9.04
CA PRO A 39 16.81 4.94 -9.92
C PRO A 39 16.06 5.97 -10.79
N ALA A 40 16.43 7.24 -10.65
CA ALA A 40 15.85 8.36 -11.42
C ALA A 40 15.94 8.18 -12.95
N VAL A 41 16.76 7.23 -13.42
CA VAL A 41 16.81 6.81 -14.82
C VAL A 41 15.43 6.41 -15.33
N TYR A 42 14.55 5.79 -14.53
CA TYR A 42 13.23 5.32 -14.98
C TYR A 42 12.15 6.41 -14.95
N GLY A 43 12.37 7.47 -14.17
CA GLY A 43 11.52 8.66 -14.12
C GLY A 43 11.19 9.05 -12.68
N PRO A 44 10.26 10.00 -12.49
CA PRO A 44 9.83 10.39 -11.16
C PRO A 44 9.09 9.24 -10.46
N TYR A 45 9.48 8.92 -9.22
CA TYR A 45 8.88 7.81 -8.44
C TYR A 45 7.35 7.88 -8.37
N LYS A 46 6.78 9.09 -8.27
CA LYS A 46 5.34 9.30 -8.21
C LYS A 46 4.64 8.82 -9.48
N THR A 47 5.23 9.09 -10.66
CA THR A 47 4.72 8.62 -11.94
C THR A 47 4.68 7.10 -12.01
N LEU A 48 5.71 6.44 -11.48
CA LEU A 48 5.78 4.98 -11.47
C LEU A 48 4.74 4.35 -10.56
N TYR A 49 4.58 4.90 -9.35
CA TYR A 49 3.57 4.44 -8.40
C TYR A 49 2.14 4.66 -8.92
N ASP A 50 1.86 5.85 -9.47
CA ASP A 50 0.55 6.19 -10.01
C ASP A 50 0.22 5.28 -11.21
N ARG A 51 1.22 4.99 -12.06
CA ARG A 51 1.07 4.07 -13.20
C ARG A 51 0.87 2.63 -12.74
N PHE A 52 1.69 2.15 -11.80
CA PHE A 52 1.51 0.83 -11.20
C PHE A 52 0.09 0.67 -10.65
N SER A 53 -0.35 1.61 -9.82
CA SER A 53 -1.69 1.58 -9.20
C SER A 53 -2.82 1.65 -10.22
N CYS A 54 -2.64 2.41 -11.31
CA CYS A 54 -3.60 2.48 -12.40
C CYS A 54 -3.66 1.14 -13.17
N TRP A 55 -2.51 0.62 -13.58
CA TRP A 55 -2.41 -0.60 -14.37
C TRP A 55 -2.83 -1.86 -13.60
N SER A 56 -2.54 -1.92 -12.30
CA SER A 56 -3.03 -2.98 -11.41
C SER A 56 -4.55 -2.97 -11.34
N ARG A 57 -5.19 -1.81 -11.14
CA ARG A 57 -6.66 -1.69 -11.13
C ARG A 57 -7.30 -2.02 -12.47
N MET A 58 -6.62 -1.70 -13.58
CA MET A 58 -7.08 -2.03 -14.93
C MET A 58 -6.82 -3.50 -15.32
N GLY A 59 -6.13 -4.28 -14.48
CA GLY A 59 -5.77 -5.67 -14.78
C GLY A 59 -4.74 -5.81 -15.91
N ILE A 60 -3.99 -4.75 -16.24
CA ILE A 60 -3.02 -4.76 -17.35
C ILE A 60 -1.92 -5.78 -17.11
N PHE A 61 -1.41 -5.88 -15.88
CA PHE A 61 -0.38 -6.87 -15.55
C PHE A 61 -0.87 -8.30 -15.77
N ALA A 62 -2.10 -8.61 -15.36
CA ALA A 62 -2.68 -9.94 -15.57
C ALA A 62 -2.78 -10.28 -17.07
N ARG A 63 -3.18 -9.31 -17.92
CA ARG A 63 -3.21 -9.49 -19.37
C ARG A 63 -1.81 -9.73 -19.95
N ILE A 64 -0.82 -8.93 -19.55
CA ILE A 64 0.58 -9.11 -19.98
C ILE A 64 1.07 -10.51 -19.61
N PHE A 65 0.84 -10.96 -18.38
CA PHE A 65 1.24 -12.30 -17.97
C PHE A 65 0.53 -13.39 -18.77
N HIS A 66 -0.77 -13.25 -19.02
CA HIS A 66 -1.52 -14.20 -19.84
C HIS A 66 -0.96 -14.32 -21.26
N GLU A 67 -0.64 -13.19 -21.91
CA GLU A 67 -0.06 -13.19 -23.27
C GLU A 67 1.37 -13.74 -23.32
N LEU A 68 2.14 -13.61 -22.23
CA LEU A 68 3.51 -14.12 -22.14
C LEU A 68 3.57 -15.62 -21.81
N VAL A 69 2.47 -16.24 -21.39
CA VAL A 69 2.40 -17.67 -21.05
C VAL A 69 2.34 -18.49 -22.35
N PRO A 70 3.31 -19.37 -22.63
CA PRO A 70 3.28 -20.19 -23.84
C PRO A 70 2.08 -21.14 -23.84
N PRO A 71 1.44 -21.35 -25.01
CA PRO A 71 0.35 -22.33 -25.13
C PRO A 71 0.87 -23.73 -24.77
N GLY A 72 0.21 -24.38 -23.81
CA GLY A 72 0.59 -25.72 -23.33
C GLY A 72 1.46 -25.74 -22.07
N SER A 73 1.85 -24.59 -21.51
CA SER A 73 2.45 -24.57 -20.18
C SER A 73 1.37 -24.81 -19.11
N GLN A 74 1.49 -25.90 -18.34
CA GLN A 74 0.69 -26.20 -17.14
C GLN A 74 1.11 -25.31 -15.96
N GLY A 75 1.49 -24.06 -16.23
CA GLY A 75 2.03 -23.12 -15.27
C GLY A 75 0.90 -22.33 -14.63
N GLY A 76 0.37 -22.81 -13.51
CA GLY A 76 -0.45 -21.97 -12.64
C GLY A 76 0.26 -20.64 -12.36
N THR A 77 -0.50 -19.55 -12.23
CA THR A 77 0.04 -18.24 -11.88
C THR A 77 0.74 -18.34 -10.52
N LEU A 78 2.05 -18.53 -10.53
CA LEU A 78 2.86 -18.57 -9.32
C LEU A 78 3.20 -17.13 -8.92
N MET A 79 2.28 -16.48 -8.19
CA MET A 79 2.61 -15.24 -7.50
C MET A 79 3.51 -15.60 -6.32
N ILE A 80 4.83 -15.39 -6.47
CA ILE A 80 5.78 -15.46 -5.35
C ILE A 80 5.98 -14.03 -4.86
N ASP A 81 5.27 -13.65 -3.79
CA ASP A 81 5.48 -12.42 -3.04
C ASP A 81 6.03 -12.70 -1.64
N SER A 82 7.24 -13.29 -1.60
CA SER A 82 8.04 -13.38 -0.38
C SER A 82 8.93 -12.14 -0.24
N THR A 83 8.43 -11.06 0.35
CA THR A 83 9.29 -9.97 0.85
C THR A 83 9.42 -10.07 2.37
N PHE A 84 10.48 -10.72 2.84
CA PHE A 84 10.81 -10.67 4.26
C PHE A 84 11.43 -9.29 4.56
N MET A 85 10.71 -8.43 5.29
CA MET A 85 11.31 -7.27 5.93
C MET A 85 11.35 -7.53 7.43
N LYS A 86 12.54 -7.47 8.03
CA LYS A 86 12.68 -7.55 9.48
C LYS A 86 11.93 -6.35 10.09
N ALA A 87 10.83 -6.63 10.78
CA ALA A 87 10.12 -5.59 11.51
C ALA A 87 10.99 -5.04 12.65
N HIS A 88 11.05 -3.72 12.79
CA HIS A 88 11.66 -3.10 13.95
C HIS A 88 10.80 -3.35 15.20
N ARG A 89 11.39 -3.49 16.39
CA ARG A 89 10.67 -3.78 17.65
C ARG A 89 9.51 -2.82 17.93
N ALA A 90 9.65 -1.57 17.49
CA ALA A 90 8.63 -0.52 17.61
C ALA A 90 7.37 -0.75 16.75
N ALA A 91 7.39 -1.66 15.77
CA ALA A 91 6.20 -2.00 14.98
C ALA A 91 5.22 -2.90 15.73
N ALA A 92 5.65 -3.53 16.84
CA ALA A 92 4.83 -4.46 17.63
C ALA A 92 4.08 -3.77 18.80
N SER A 93 4.36 -2.50 19.09
CA SER A 93 3.66 -1.78 20.15
C SER A 93 2.36 -1.17 19.64
N GLY A 94 1.23 -1.80 19.97
CA GLY A 94 -0.10 -1.17 19.87
C GLY A 94 -0.28 -0.05 20.91
N PRO A 95 -1.33 0.78 20.77
CA PRO A 95 -1.61 1.84 21.74
C PRO A 95 -1.78 1.26 23.15
N PRO A 96 -1.31 1.96 24.20
CA PRO A 96 -1.44 1.51 25.58
C PRO A 96 -2.91 1.29 25.92
N ARG A 97 -3.20 0.18 26.60
CA ARG A 97 -4.53 -0.15 27.09
C ARG A 97 -4.92 0.91 28.12
N MET A 98 -5.99 1.66 27.86
CA MET A 98 -6.43 2.72 28.77
C MET A 98 -6.82 2.09 30.12
N PRO A 99 -6.44 2.71 31.25
CA PRO A 99 -6.89 2.24 32.56
C PRO A 99 -8.42 2.32 32.64
N GLY A 100 -9.06 1.23 33.07
CA GLY A 100 -10.48 1.24 33.37
C GLY A 100 -10.79 2.20 34.53
N PRO A 101 -12.03 2.72 34.62
CA PRO A 101 -12.39 3.62 35.70
C PRO A 101 -12.27 2.92 37.07
N PRO A 102 -11.82 3.64 38.12
CA PRO A 102 -11.69 3.06 39.46
C PRO A 102 -13.05 2.66 40.01
N SER A 103 -13.13 1.46 40.59
CA SER A 103 -14.35 0.96 41.25
C SER A 103 -14.53 1.69 42.58
N VAL A 104 -15.59 2.48 42.69
CA VAL A 104 -15.99 3.14 43.94
C VAL A 104 -16.94 2.22 44.70
N HIS A 105 -16.54 1.78 45.89
CA HIS A 105 -17.42 1.11 46.84
C HIS A 105 -18.05 2.16 47.76
N SER A 106 -19.34 2.42 47.61
CA SER A 106 -20.09 3.30 48.51
C SER A 106 -20.33 2.61 49.85
N ALA A 107 -19.68 3.09 50.91
CA ALA A 107 -19.96 2.67 52.28
C ALA A 107 -21.10 3.53 52.87
N SER A 108 -22.30 2.96 53.03
CA SER A 108 -23.39 3.59 53.80
C SER A 108 -23.28 3.17 55.26
N GLY A 109 -22.51 3.94 56.05
CA GLY A 109 -22.45 3.80 57.51
C GLY A 109 -23.57 4.59 58.20
N SER A 110 -24.59 3.89 58.69
CA SER A 110 -25.59 4.40 59.64
C SER A 110 -24.96 4.55 61.03
N MET A 111 -25.18 5.70 61.69
CA MET A 111 -24.75 6.00 63.06
C MET A 111 -25.73 5.39 64.08
N PRO A 112 -25.30 4.58 65.07
CA PRO A 112 -26.16 4.22 66.19
C PRO A 112 -26.04 5.22 67.35
N THR A 113 -27.17 5.87 67.68
CA THR A 113 -27.41 6.66 68.89
C THR A 113 -27.18 5.81 70.14
N THR A 114 -26.20 6.20 70.96
CA THR A 114 -25.97 5.57 72.29
C THR A 114 -26.95 6.17 73.31
N ARG A 115 -27.81 5.31 73.85
CA ARG A 115 -28.65 5.56 75.03
C ARG A 115 -27.93 4.98 76.26
N ALA A 116 -27.49 5.84 77.16
CA ALA A 116 -26.91 5.43 78.45
C ALA A 116 -27.99 4.87 79.37
N ALA A 117 -27.72 3.71 79.96
CA ALA A 117 -28.44 3.14 81.08
C ALA A 117 -27.54 3.21 82.33
N MET A 118 -28.22 3.38 83.47
CA MET A 118 -27.85 3.25 84.89
C MET A 118 -26.46 2.72 85.25
#